data_AF-A0A329PGG4-F1
#
_entry.id   AF-A0A329PGG4-F1
#
_cell.length_a   1.000
_cell.length_b   1.000
_cell.length_c   1.000
_cell.angle_alpha   90.00
_cell.angle_beta   90.00
_cell.angle_gamma   90.00
#
_symmetry.space_group_name_H-M   'P 1'
#
loop_
_entity.id
_entity.type
_entity.pdbx_description
1 polymer ?
#
loop_
_entity_poly.entity_id
_entity_poly.type
_entity_poly.pdbx_seq_one_letter_code
_entity_poly.pdbx_strand_id
1 'polypeptide(L)' 'MTNQADLYRRADELYEKFEEYIVLDMHRTDGKNHYLREDAPQEAIDAEREYMSFAPQLEPIR' A
#
# COMPACT_ATOMS: atom_id res chain seq x y z
N MET A 1 -14.31 -17.75 1.21
CA MET A 1 -14.58 -16.48 0.52
C MET A 1 -14.07 -15.40 1.45
N THR A 2 -12.97 -14.73 1.11
CA THR A 2 -12.45 -13.61 1.92
C THR A 2 -13.47 -12.49 1.83
N ASN A 3 -14.01 -12.05 2.97
CA ASN A 3 -15.03 -11.02 2.99
C ASN A 3 -14.37 -9.69 2.63
N GLN A 4 -15.03 -8.85 1.83
CA GLN A 4 -14.43 -7.59 1.36
C GLN A 4 -14.08 -6.67 2.53
N ALA A 5 -14.86 -6.70 3.61
CA ALA A 5 -14.58 -6.00 4.86
C ALA A 5 -13.27 -6.46 5.54
N ASP A 6 -12.90 -7.74 5.42
CA ASP A 6 -11.65 -8.26 6.00
C ASP A 6 -10.43 -7.74 5.23
N LEU A 7 -10.56 -7.58 3.90
CA LEU A 7 -9.49 -7.02 3.07
C LEU A 7 -9.27 -5.53 3.35
N TYR A 8 -10.34 -4.75 3.56
CA TYR A 8 -10.22 -3.34 3.95
C TYR A 8 -9.51 -3.19 5.31
N ARG A 9 -9.93 -3.95 6.33
CA ARG A 9 -9.27 -3.92 7.64
C ARG A 9 -7.80 -4.30 7.55
N ARG A 10 -7.47 -5.31 6.73
CA ARG A 10 -6.08 -5.72 6.50
C ARG A 10 -5.28 -4.66 5.74
N ALA A 11 -5.91 -3.96 4.80
CA ALA A 11 -5.28 -2.81 4.13
C ALA A 11 -4.92 -1.71 5.13
N ASP A 12 -5.85 -1.34 6.01
CA ASP A 12 -5.60 -0.31 7.04
C ASP A 12 -4.44 -0.71 7.96
N GLU A 13 -4.46 -1.95 8.48
CA GLU A 13 -3.38 -2.50 9.34
C GLU A 13 -2.00 -2.50 8.65
N LEU A 14 -1.97 -2.73 7.34
CA LEU A 14 -0.72 -2.70 6.58
C LEU A 14 -0.28 -1.27 6.27
N TYR A 15 -1.22 -0.39 5.90
CA TYR A 15 -0.96 1.00 5.58
C TYR A 15 -0.32 1.74 6.75
N GLU A 16 -0.84 1.57 7.98
CA GLU A 16 -0.26 2.14 9.21
C GLU A 16 1.22 1.80 9.40
N LYS A 17 1.70 0.65 8.88
CA LYS A 17 3.09 0.23 9.03
C LYS A 17 4.07 0.91 8.09
N PHE A 18 3.59 1.42 6.95
CA PHE A 18 4.46 2.01 5.94
C PHE A 18 4.12 3.47 5.63
N GLU A 19 2.99 4.01 6.12
CA GLU A 19 2.52 5.37 5.81
C GLU A 19 3.55 6.46 6.10
N GLU A 20 4.28 6.36 7.23
CA GLU A 20 5.29 7.34 7.66
C GLU A 20 6.51 7.37 6.73
N TYR A 21 6.70 6.32 5.93
CA TYR A 21 7.80 6.17 4.99
C TYR A 21 7.41 6.49 3.55
N ILE A 22 6.15 6.82 3.29
CA ILE A 22 5.68 7.17 1.94
C ILE A 22 6.24 8.53 1.53
N VAL A 23 6.96 8.56 0.41
CA VAL A 23 7.29 9.78 -0.32
C VAL A 23 6.39 9.88 -1.53
N LEU A 24 5.62 10.97 -1.61
CA LEU A 24 4.81 11.28 -2.77
C LEU A 24 5.66 11.92 -3.86
N ASP A 25 5.60 11.36 -5.07
CA ASP A 25 6.21 11.90 -6.27
C ASP A 25 5.14 12.19 -7.32
N MET A 26 4.73 13.45 -7.38
CA MET A 26 3.69 13.93 -8.30
C MET A 26 4.22 14.09 -9.74
N HIS A 27 5.51 13.88 -9.98
CA HIS A 27 6.11 13.93 -11.32
C HIS A 27 6.12 12.56 -12.00
N ARG A 28 5.85 11.48 -11.26
CA ARG A 28 5.68 10.13 -11.83
C ARG A 28 4.35 10.01 -12.56
N THR A 29 4.41 9.42 -13.76
CA THR A 29 3.26 9.22 -14.65
C THR A 29 2.95 7.74 -14.90
N ASP A 30 3.71 6.84 -14.27
CA ASP A 30 3.61 5.38 -14.43
C ASP A 30 2.52 4.74 -13.54
N GLY A 31 1.70 5.56 -12.88
CA GLY A 31 0.60 5.10 -12.02
C GLY A 31 1.02 4.84 -10.57
N LYS A 32 2.31 4.95 -10.24
CA LYS A 32 2.80 4.91 -8.85
C LYS A 32 3.40 6.26 -8.46
N ASN A 33 2.55 7.14 -7.97
CA ASN A 33 2.96 8.47 -7.49
C ASN A 33 3.54 8.43 -6.08
N HIS A 34 4.01 7.26 -5.62
CA HIS A 34 4.71 7.14 -4.35
C HIS A 34 5.80 6.08 -4.40
N TYR A 35 6.74 6.20 -3.47
CA TYR A 35 7.76 5.22 -3.14
C TYR A 35 8.06 5.29 -1.65
N LEU A 36 8.62 4.22 -1.06
CA LEU A 36 9.11 4.26 0.32
C LEU A 36 10.47 4.96 0.39
N ARG A 37 10.69 5.75 1.43
CA ARG A 37 12.00 6.35 1.74
C ARG A 37 13.09 5.28 1.79
N GLU A 38 14.32 5.66 1.45
CA GLU A 38 15.47 4.74 1.43
C GLU A 38 15.79 4.13 2.81
N ASP A 39 15.41 4.81 3.90
CA ASP A 39 15.60 4.36 5.28
C ASP A 39 14.41 3.57 5.85
N ALA A 40 13.42 3.22 5.02
CA ALA A 40 12.28 2.42 5.45
C ALA A 40 12.74 1.06 6.00
N PRO A 41 12.26 0.63 7.18
CA PRO A 41 12.59 -0.66 7.74
C PRO A 41 11.99 -1.79 6.88
N GLN A 42 12.58 -2.99 6.97
CA GLN A 42 12.10 -4.15 6.21
C GLN A 42 10.61 -4.45 6.47
N GLU A 43 10.11 -4.19 7.68
CA GLU A 43 8.69 -4.35 8.00
C GLU A 43 7.77 -3.45 7.14
N ALA A 44 8.17 -2.20 6.89
CA ALA A 44 7.40 -1.28 6.05
C ALA A 44 7.43 -1.73 4.58
N ILE A 45 8.57 -2.22 4.10
CA ILE A 45 8.74 -2.76 2.75
C ILE A 45 7.86 -3.99 2.54
N ASP A 46 7.87 -4.91 3.50
CA ASP A 46 7.05 -6.13 3.44
C ASP A 46 5.55 -5.80 3.51
N ALA A 47 5.17 -4.80 4.33
CA ALA A 47 3.80 -4.34 4.45
C ALA A 47 3.28 -3.68 3.15
N GLU A 48 4.07 -2.80 2.52
CA GLU A 48 3.72 -2.20 1.23
C GLU A 48 3.56 -3.27 0.14
N ARG A 49 4.49 -4.23 0.10
CA ARG A 49 4.42 -5.34 -0.86
C ARG A 49 3.18 -6.21 -0.67
N GLU A 50 2.84 -6.52 0.58
CA GLU A 50 1.64 -7.29 0.90
C GLU A 50 0.38 -6.49 0.52
N TYR A 51 0.29 -5.22 0.92
CA TYR A 51 -0.80 -4.30 0.56
C TYR A 51 -1.01 -4.27 -0.97
N MET A 52 0.06 -4.08 -1.74
CA MET A 52 0.02 -4.02 -3.19
C MET A 52 -0.44 -5.32 -3.86
N SER A 53 -0.31 -6.47 -3.20
CA SER A 53 -0.73 -7.76 -3.75
C SER A 53 -2.25 -7.92 -3.85
N PHE A 54 -3.01 -7.18 -3.03
CA PHE A 54 -4.48 -7.24 -3.01
C PHE A 54 -5.15 -5.86 -3.16
N ALA A 55 -4.43 -4.75 -3.16
CA ALA A 55 -4.97 -3.41 -3.42
C ALA A 55 -5.85 -3.32 -4.69
N PRO A 56 -5.55 -4.00 -5.82
CA PRO A 56 -6.43 -3.98 -6.99
C PRO A 56 -7.82 -4.60 -6.75
N GLN A 57 -7.98 -5.42 -5.71
CA GLN A 57 -9.27 -6.02 -5.32
C GLN A 57 -10.09 -5.07 -4.42
N LEU A 58 -9.44 -4.06 -3.84
CA LEU A 58 -10.07 -3.02 -3.03
C LEU A 58 -10.54 -1.83 -3.87
N GLU A 59 -9.87 -1.54 -4.99
CA GLU A 59 -10.37 -0.52 -5.91
C GLU A 59 -11.75 -0.93 -6.44
N PRO A 60 -12.78 -0.06 -6.38
CA PRO A 60 -13.98 -0.30 -7.15
C PRO A 60 -13.56 -0.37 -8.62
N ILE A 61 -13.93 -1.45 -9.31
CA ILE A 61 -13.83 -1.54 -10.77
C ILE A 61 -14.47 -0.25 -11.31
N ARG A 62 -13.63 0.65 -11.85
CA ARG A 62 -14.08 1.91 -12.46
C ARG A 62 -14.98 1.63 -13.65
#